data_AF-A0A972NRZ0-F1
#
_entry.id   AF-A0A972NRZ0-F1
#
_cell.length_a   1.000
_cell.length_b   1.000
_cell.length_c   1.000
_cell.angle_alpha   90.00
_cell.angle_beta   90.00
_cell.angle_gamma   90.00
#
_symmetry.space_group_name_H-M   'P 1'
#
loop_
_entity.id
_entity.type
_entity.pdbx_description
1 polymer ?
#
loop_
_entity_poly.entity_id
_entity_poly.type
_entity_poly.pdbx_seq_one_letter_code
_entity_poly.pdbx_strand_id
1 'polypeptide(L)'
;MPYSFGARLIEERDRLGLTQGDICESTGINRKTQFAYERDHRYPDAGYLMTLLKHGFDVSYMLSGERPPRYGTVHEALLCNVLVAVDTELSRAGRSLDAARKAKLVALLYQTSSETGQVDPIVAQKAIDLLS
;
A
#
# COMPACT_ATOMS: atom_id res chain seq x y z
N MET A 1 0.23 0.87 20.82
CA MET A 1 -0.63 0.78 19.62
C MET A 1 -2.07 0.97 20.08
N PRO A 2 -2.89 1.82 19.45
CA PRO A 2 -4.29 1.95 19.81
C PRO A 2 -5.03 0.66 19.49
N TYR A 3 -5.72 0.11 20.50
CA TYR A 3 -6.29 -1.23 20.43
C TYR A 3 -7.65 -1.31 19.70
N SER A 4 -8.30 -0.17 19.41
CA SER A 4 -9.65 -0.14 18.83
C SER A 4 -9.76 0.75 17.59
N PHE A 5 -10.85 0.57 16.84
CA PHE A 5 -11.16 1.39 15.67
C PHE A 5 -11.31 2.87 16.04
N GLY A 6 -12.07 3.17 17.09
CA GLY A 6 -12.31 4.53 17.57
C GLY A 6 -11.02 5.22 17.97
N ALA A 7 -10.10 4.51 18.64
CA ALA A 7 -8.79 5.06 19.00
C ALA A 7 -7.93 5.37 17.77
N ARG A 8 -7.97 4.54 16.72
CA ARG A 8 -7.26 4.81 15.46
C ARG A 8 -7.91 5.91 14.62
N LEU A 9 -9.23 6.05 14.69
CA LEU A 9 -9.95 7.19 14.10
C LEU A 9 -9.52 8.51 14.77
N ILE A 10 -9.36 8.53 16.10
CA ILE A 10 -8.80 9.68 16.82
C ILE A 10 -7.37 9.95 16.35
N GLU A 11 -6.51 8.93 16.29
CA GLU A 11 -5.11 9.10 15.88
C GLU A 11 -5.00 9.67 14.45
N GLU A 12 -5.81 9.17 13.51
CA GLU A 12 -5.82 9.70 12.13
C GLU A 12 -6.40 11.11 12.05
N ARG A 13 -7.44 11.43 12.84
CA ARG A 13 -7.97 12.79 12.94
C ARG A 13 -6.90 13.76 13.46
N ASP A 14 -6.22 13.38 14.55
CA ASP A 14 -5.16 14.19 15.16
C ASP A 14 -3.94 14.32 14.23
N ARG A 15 -3.57 13.26 13.51
CA ARG A 15 -2.51 13.28 12.47
C ARG A 15 -2.77 14.31 11.39
N LEU A 16 -4.05 14.50 11.02
CA LEU A 16 -4.48 15.46 10.01
C LEU A 16 -4.73 16.86 10.59
N GLY A 17 -4.59 17.05 11.92
CA GLY A 17 -4.83 18.33 12.58
C GLY A 17 -6.30 18.75 12.58
N LEU A 18 -7.23 17.80 12.46
CA LEU A 18 -8.66 18.05 12.34
C LEU A 18 -9.36 17.99 13.69
N THR A 19 -10.39 18.82 13.86
CA THR A 19 -11.32 18.73 14.98
C THR A 19 -12.47 17.77 14.67
N GLN A 20 -13.21 17.34 15.68
CA GLN A 20 -14.47 16.61 15.46
C GLN A 20 -15.48 17.44 14.65
N GLY A 21 -15.43 18.77 14.76
CA GLY A 21 -16.24 19.69 13.98
C GLY A 21 -15.95 19.57 12.49
N ASP A 22 -14.67 19.57 12.12
CA ASP A 22 -14.23 19.51 10.71
C ASP A 22 -14.66 18.20 10.04
N ILE A 23 -14.64 17.08 10.79
CA ILE A 23 -15.20 15.80 10.31
C ILE A 23 -16.71 15.89 10.14
N CYS A 24 -17.43 16.51 11.06
CA CYS A 24 -18.88 16.68 10.96
C CYS A 24 -19.26 17.52 9.74
N GLU A 25 -18.52 18.59 9.46
CA GLU A 25 -18.74 19.45 8.29
C GLU A 25 -18.50 18.71 6.98
N SER A 26 -17.45 17.89 6.90
CA SER A 26 -17.13 17.13 5.69
C SER A 26 -18.04 15.93 5.44
N THR A 27 -18.49 15.26 6.49
CA THR A 27 -19.28 14.02 6.39
C THR A 27 -20.79 14.23 6.54
N GLY A 28 -21.22 15.42 6.99
CA GLY A 28 -22.61 15.76 7.26
C GLY A 28 -23.21 15.10 8.51
N ILE A 29 -22.42 14.36 9.28
CA ILE A 29 -22.87 13.77 10.56
C ILE A 29 -22.83 14.82 11.67
N ASN A 30 -23.51 14.53 12.78
CA ASN A 30 -23.42 15.38 13.98
C ASN A 30 -22.29 14.94 14.92
N ARG A 31 -21.87 15.84 15.81
CA ARG A 31 -20.80 15.59 16.80
C ARG A 31 -21.06 14.39 17.72
N LYS A 32 -22.32 14.09 18.05
CA LYS A 32 -22.67 12.93 18.89
C LYS A 32 -22.39 11.63 18.16
N THR A 33 -22.65 11.57 16.85
CA THR A 33 -22.32 10.43 16.00
C THR A 33 -20.80 10.26 15.91
N GLN A 34 -20.05 11.34 15.66
CA GLN A 34 -18.58 11.28 15.63
C GLN A 34 -18.01 10.78 16.96
N PHE A 35 -18.50 11.32 18.07
CA PHE A 35 -18.12 10.89 19.42
C PHE A 35 -18.41 9.40 19.65
N ALA A 36 -19.56 8.91 19.17
CA ALA A 36 -19.91 7.49 19.30
C ALA A 36 -18.95 6.58 18.52
N TYR A 37 -18.45 7.02 17.36
CA TYR A 37 -17.43 6.29 16.59
C TYR A 37 -16.08 6.28 17.32
N GLU A 38 -15.64 7.44 17.81
CA GLU A 38 -14.36 7.58 18.53
C GLU A 38 -14.31 6.85 19.88
N ARG A 39 -15.48 6.52 20.44
CA ARG A 39 -15.62 5.73 21.69
C ARG A 39 -15.99 4.27 21.47
N ASP A 40 -15.99 3.79 20.23
CA ASP A 40 -16.37 2.41 19.86
C ASP A 40 -17.81 2.03 20.28
N HIS A 41 -18.68 3.01 20.54
CA HIS A 41 -20.10 2.76 20.86
C HIS A 41 -20.90 2.33 19.62
N ARG A 42 -20.42 2.71 18.44
CA ARG A 42 -21.00 2.34 17.14
C ARG A 42 -19.88 2.34 16.10
N TYR A 43 -20.03 1.54 15.06
CA TYR A 43 -19.14 1.58 13.90
C TYR A 43 -19.76 2.42 12.77
N PRO A 44 -18.93 3.18 12.02
CA PRO A 44 -19.39 3.92 10.86
C PRO A 44 -19.77 2.99 9.70
N ASP A 45 -20.60 3.49 8.80
CA ASP A 45 -20.89 2.82 7.54
C ASP A 45 -19.80 3.06 6.49
N ALA A 46 -19.91 2.35 5.36
CA ALA A 46 -18.97 2.50 4.25
C ALA A 46 -18.99 3.90 3.63
N GLY A 47 -20.13 4.61 3.64
CA GLY A 47 -20.24 5.96 3.08
C GLY A 47 -19.43 7.00 3.87
N TYR A 48 -19.46 6.90 5.19
CA TYR A 48 -18.59 7.68 6.08
C TYR A 48 -17.11 7.39 5.79
N LEU A 49 -16.72 6.11 5.70
CA LEU A 49 -15.34 5.71 5.41
C LEU A 49 -14.86 6.20 4.03
N MET A 50 -15.72 6.13 3.02
CA MET A 50 -15.44 6.68 1.68
C MET A 50 -15.21 8.19 1.71
N THR A 51 -15.91 8.91 2.58
CA THR A 51 -15.70 10.35 2.74
C THR A 51 -14.36 10.62 3.41
N LEU A 52 -14.04 9.90 4.49
CA LEU A 52 -12.74 10.02 5.16
C LEU A 52 -11.54 9.73 4.23
N LEU A 53 -11.65 8.71 3.36
CA LEU A 53 -10.63 8.44 2.34
C LEU A 53 -10.32 9.66 1.48
N LYS A 54 -11.35 10.40 1.05
CA LYS A 54 -11.19 11.63 0.24
C LYS A 54 -10.52 12.76 1.03
N HIS A 55 -10.62 12.74 2.36
CA HIS A 55 -9.99 13.70 3.26
C HIS A 55 -8.61 13.24 3.77
N GLY A 56 -8.04 12.18 3.17
CA GLY A 56 -6.67 11.76 3.44
C GLY A 56 -6.48 10.94 4.72
N PHE A 57 -7.56 10.40 5.28
CA PHE A 57 -7.49 9.40 6.35
C PHE A 57 -6.99 8.07 5.80
N ASP A 58 -6.12 7.39 6.55
CA ASP A 58 -5.72 6.02 6.27
C ASP A 58 -6.77 5.04 6.81
N VAL A 59 -7.81 4.79 6.02
CA VAL A 59 -8.90 3.87 6.40
C VAL A 59 -8.41 2.43 6.53
N SER A 60 -7.37 2.04 5.78
CA SER A 60 -6.77 0.71 5.92
C SER A 60 -6.20 0.56 7.33
N TYR A 61 -5.39 1.52 7.78
CA TYR A 61 -4.86 1.56 9.15
C TYR A 61 -5.97 1.60 10.21
N MET A 62 -7.03 2.39 10.01
CA MET A 62 -8.15 2.43 10.96
C MET A 62 -8.79 1.06 11.16
N LEU A 63 -8.93 0.27 10.09
CA LEU A 63 -9.52 -1.07 10.14
C LEU A 63 -8.54 -2.12 10.65
N SER A 64 -7.31 -2.16 10.13
CA SER A 64 -6.32 -3.22 10.39
C SER A 64 -5.44 -2.97 11.61
N GLY A 65 -5.23 -1.71 11.99
CA GLY A 65 -4.21 -1.31 12.96
C GLY A 65 -2.77 -1.35 12.42
N GLU A 66 -2.60 -1.69 11.15
CA GLU A 66 -1.32 -1.78 10.47
C GLU A 66 -1.21 -0.65 9.46
N ARG A 67 -0.20 0.22 9.61
CA ARG A 67 0.09 1.21 8.57
C ARG A 67 0.79 0.46 7.43
N PRO A 68 0.29 0.53 6.18
CA PRO A 68 1.04 -0.03 5.08
C PRO A 68 2.43 0.61 5.07
N PRO A 69 3.49 -0.16 4.76
CA PRO A 69 4.83 0.42 4.63
C PRO A 69 4.74 1.59 3.64
N ARG A 70 5.48 2.68 3.89
CA ARG A 70 5.46 3.89 3.05
C ARG A 70 5.73 3.64 1.55
N TYR A 71 6.23 2.46 1.21
CA TYR A 71 6.54 2.02 -0.15
C TYR A 71 5.76 0.76 -0.59
N GLY A 72 4.69 0.39 0.13
CA GLY A 72 4.00 -0.88 -0.02
C GLY A 72 4.78 -2.05 0.62
N THR A 73 4.10 -3.17 0.83
CA THR A 73 4.75 -4.39 1.32
C THR A 73 5.52 -5.05 0.20
N VAL A 74 6.85 -5.04 0.28
CA VAL A 74 7.70 -5.82 -0.61
C VAL A 74 7.75 -7.26 -0.09
N HIS A 75 7.08 -8.17 -0.78
CA HIS A 75 7.30 -9.61 -0.66
C HIS A 75 8.77 -9.97 -0.98
N GLU A 76 9.57 -10.14 0.08
CA GLU A 76 11.00 -10.44 0.00
C GLU A 76 11.30 -11.70 -0.83
N ALA A 77 10.53 -12.77 -0.61
CA ALA A 77 10.69 -14.02 -1.37
C ALA A 77 10.47 -13.83 -2.88
N LEU A 78 9.46 -13.03 -3.26
CA LEU A 78 9.23 -12.72 -4.67
C LEU A 78 10.35 -11.86 -5.24
N LEU A 79 10.85 -10.87 -4.49
CA LEU A 79 11.96 -10.03 -4.93
C LEU A 79 13.22 -10.87 -5.17
N CYS A 80 13.51 -11.81 -4.27
CA CYS A 80 14.60 -12.76 -4.43
C CYS A 80 14.44 -13.58 -5.72
N ASN A 81 13.24 -14.14 -5.96
CA ASN A 81 12.96 -14.89 -7.19
C ASN A 81 13.14 -14.05 -8.46
N VAL A 82 12.71 -12.78 -8.44
CA VAL A 82 12.91 -11.85 -9.55
C VAL A 82 14.40 -11.58 -9.78
N LEU A 83 15.17 -11.32 -8.73
CA LEU A 83 16.61 -11.09 -8.83
C LEU A 83 17.34 -12.31 -9.41
N VAL A 84 17.01 -13.51 -8.93
CA VAL A 84 17.58 -14.77 -9.44
C VAL A 84 17.23 -14.99 -10.91
N ALA A 85 15.98 -14.74 -11.31
CA ALA A 85 15.54 -14.87 -12.70
C ALA A 85 16.29 -13.90 -13.62
N VAL A 86 16.39 -12.63 -13.22
CA VAL A 86 17.15 -11.62 -13.97
C VAL A 86 18.62 -12.02 -14.11
N ASP A 87 19.28 -12.43 -13.03
CA ASP A 87 20.69 -12.81 -13.05
C ASP A 87 20.94 -14.09 -13.88
N THR A 88 20.00 -15.03 -13.86
CA THR A 88 20.04 -16.26 -14.66
C THR A 88 19.93 -15.94 -16.15
N GLU A 89 18.96 -15.12 -16.54
CA GLU A 89 18.74 -14.80 -17.95
C GLU A 89 19.81 -13.86 -18.52
N LEU A 90 20.31 -12.90 -17.72
CA LEU A 90 21.48 -12.10 -18.12
C LEU A 90 22.71 -12.98 -18.35
N SER A 91 22.95 -13.96 -17.45
CA SER A 91 24.06 -14.91 -17.60
C SER A 91 23.89 -15.79 -18.84
N ARG A 92 22.68 -16.29 -19.12
CA ARG A 92 22.35 -17.08 -20.32
C ARG A 92 22.55 -16.28 -21.61
N ALA A 93 22.15 -15.02 -21.62
CA ALA A 93 22.33 -14.12 -22.75
C ALA A 93 23.79 -13.65 -22.93
N GLY A 94 24.68 -13.94 -21.97
CA GLY A 94 26.05 -13.44 -21.96
C GLY A 94 26.12 -11.91 -21.80
N ARG A 95 25.15 -11.31 -21.10
CA ARG A 95 24.97 -9.85 -20.99
C ARG A 95 25.24 -9.37 -19.57
N SER A 96 25.68 -8.12 -19.47
CA SER A 96 25.78 -7.38 -18.22
C SER A 96 25.05 -6.05 -18.36
N LEU A 97 24.31 -5.67 -17.32
CA LEU A 97 23.62 -4.38 -17.24
C LEU A 97 24.24 -3.55 -16.12
N ASP A 98 24.26 -2.23 -16.32
CA ASP A 98 24.57 -1.31 -15.23
C ASP A 98 23.50 -1.38 -14.12
N ALA A 99 23.84 -0.86 -12.95
CA ALA A 99 22.96 -0.90 -11.78
C ALA A 99 21.59 -0.23 -12.03
N ALA A 100 21.54 0.83 -12.81
CA ALA A 100 20.31 1.58 -13.07
C ALA A 100 19.35 0.78 -13.96
N ARG A 101 19.87 0.17 -15.04
CA ARG A 101 19.10 -0.70 -15.95
C ARG A 101 18.65 -1.97 -15.25
N LYS A 102 19.53 -2.58 -14.44
CA LYS A 102 19.19 -3.76 -13.62
C LYS A 102 18.08 -3.44 -12.63
N ALA A 103 18.16 -2.31 -11.92
CA ALA A 103 17.12 -1.88 -10.99
C ALA A 103 15.77 -1.68 -11.68
N LYS A 104 15.75 -1.05 -12.87
CA LYS A 104 14.53 -0.85 -13.66
C LYS A 104 13.89 -2.18 -14.09
N LEU A 105 14.72 -3.13 -14.55
CA LEU A 105 14.26 -4.46 -14.94
C LEU A 105 13.67 -5.23 -13.75
N VAL A 106 14.37 -5.23 -12.62
CA VAL A 106 13.90 -5.89 -11.38
C VAL A 106 12.59 -5.27 -10.91
N ALA A 107 12.47 -3.95 -10.91
CA ALA A 107 11.24 -3.27 -10.50
C ALA A 107 10.05 -3.64 -11.40
N LEU A 108 10.25 -3.67 -12.72
CA LEU A 108 9.20 -4.05 -13.68
C LEU A 108 8.73 -5.48 -13.46
N LEU A 109 9.67 -6.43 -13.37
CA LEU A 109 9.35 -7.84 -13.18
C LEU A 109 8.72 -8.10 -11.82
N TYR A 110 9.15 -7.37 -10.79
CA TYR A 110 8.55 -7.43 -9.47
C TYR A 110 7.10 -6.95 -9.50
N GLN A 111 6.81 -5.83 -10.16
CA GLN A 111 5.44 -5.33 -10.30
C GLN A 111 4.54 -6.32 -11.04
N THR A 112 4.97 -6.83 -12.19
CA THR A 112 4.17 -7.80 -12.97
C THR A 112 3.95 -9.12 -12.24
N SER A 113 4.91 -9.54 -11.41
CA SER A 113 4.82 -10.79 -10.65
C SER A 113 4.15 -10.61 -9.29
N SER A 114 3.94 -9.36 -8.82
CA SER A 114 3.34 -9.08 -7.52
C SER A 114 1.87 -9.48 -7.44
N GLU A 115 1.18 -9.51 -8.57
CA GLU A 115 -0.23 -9.92 -8.66
C GLU A 115 -0.40 -11.45 -8.65
N THR A 116 0.57 -12.18 -9.21
CA THR A 116 0.49 -13.65 -9.39
C THR A 116 1.33 -14.43 -8.39
N GLY A 117 2.30 -13.78 -7.73
CA GLY A 117 3.28 -14.41 -6.86
C GLY A 117 4.32 -15.28 -7.60
N GLN A 118 4.30 -15.31 -8.94
CA GLN A 118 5.18 -16.12 -9.76
C GLN A 118 5.84 -15.29 -10.86
N VAL A 119 7.15 -15.51 -11.06
CA VAL A 119 7.91 -14.87 -12.14
C VAL A 119 7.76 -15.70 -13.40
N ASP A 120 7.17 -15.13 -14.46
CA ASP A 120 7.10 -15.78 -15.77
C ASP A 120 8.44 -15.65 -16.52
N PRO A 121 9.13 -16.77 -16.83
CA PRO A 121 10.42 -16.75 -17.53
C PRO A 121 10.36 -16.09 -18.91
N ILE A 122 9.22 -16.20 -19.62
CA ILE A 122 9.04 -15.61 -20.95
C ILE A 122 8.96 -14.08 -20.84
N VAL A 123 8.28 -13.58 -19.80
CA VAL A 123 8.18 -12.14 -19.52
C VAL A 123 9.55 -11.58 -19.11
N ALA A 124 10.29 -12.32 -18.27
CA ALA A 124 11.66 -11.95 -17.90
C ALA A 124 12.58 -11.82 -19.12
N GLN A 125 12.57 -12.81 -20.02
CA GLN A 125 13.36 -12.79 -21.24
C GLN A 125 12.99 -11.61 -22.15
N LYS A 126 11.69 -11.40 -22.41
CA LYS A 126 11.24 -10.28 -23.24
C LYS A 126 11.62 -8.91 -22.65
N ALA A 127 11.54 -8.78 -21.32
CA ALA A 127 11.91 -7.53 -20.65
C ALA A 127 13.42 -7.23 -20.77
N ILE A 128 14.26 -8.27 -20.76
CA ILE A 128 15.70 -8.14 -21.02
C ILE A 128 15.94 -7.70 -22.47
N ASP A 129 15.25 -8.30 -23.43
CA ASP A 129 15.39 -7.97 -24.85
C ASP A 129 14.97 -6.52 -25.17
N LEU A 130 13.99 -5.98 -24.44
CA LEU A 130 13.51 -4.59 -24.59
C LEU A 130 14.44 -3.53 -24.01
N LEU A 131 15.32 -3.90 -23.07
CA LEU A 131 16.27 -2.98 -22.41
C LEU A 131 17.69 -3.06 -23.00
N SER A 132 17.81 -3.78 -24.11
CA SER A 132 19.02 -3.94 -24.94
C SER A 132 19.17 -2.78 -25.91
#